data_AF-A0A7Y5W3B7-F1
#
_entry.id   AF-A0A7Y5W3B7-F1
#
_cell.length_a   1.000
_cell.length_b   1.000
_cell.length_c   1.000
_cell.angle_alpha   90.00
_cell.angle_beta   90.00
_cell.angle_gamma   90.00
#
_symmetry.space_group_name_H-M   'P 1'
#
loop_
_entity.id
_entity.type
_entity.pdbx_description
1 polymer ?
#
loop_
_entity_poly.entity_id
_entity_poly.type
_entity_poly.pdbx_seq_one_letter_code
_entity_poly.pdbx_strand_id
1 'polypeptide(L)' 'MPKLDKRHIRFRVEYRESKIHRWGLFALEAIPAGRRVIEYTGERIDEREAERRSVRPAV' A
#
# COMPACT_ATOMS: atom_id res chain seq x y z
N MET A 1 -6.16 -7.96 5.69
CA MET A 1 -6.51 -6.90 4.73
C MET A 1 -5.80 -5.61 5.17
N PRO A 2 -5.06 -4.92 4.29
CA PRO A 2 -4.40 -3.67 4.63
C PRO A 2 -5.44 -2.63 5.02
N LYS A 3 -5.15 -1.87 6.08
CA LYS A 3 -6.01 -0.78 6.53
C LYS A 3 -5.77 0.41 5.61
N LEU A 4 -6.73 0.70 4.73
CA LEU A 4 -6.69 1.85 3.85
C LEU A 4 -7.18 3.10 4.58
N ASP A 5 -6.28 4.05 4.84
CA ASP A 5 -6.66 5.35 5.41
C ASP A 5 -7.12 6.29 4.28
N LYS A 6 -8.43 6.57 4.26
CA LYS A 6 -9.06 7.42 3.24
C LYS A 6 -8.50 8.85 3.21
N ARG A 7 -7.88 9.34 4.29
CA ARG A 7 -7.27 10.69 4.33
C ARG A 7 -6.11 10.85 3.35
N HIS A 8 -5.45 9.73 3.02
CA HIS A 8 -4.30 9.69 2.14
C HIS A 8 -4.63 9.23 0.71
N ILE A 9 -5.89 8.87 0.44
CA ILE A 9 -6.37 8.37 -0.84
C ILE A 9 -7.17 9.46 -1.55
N ARG A 10 -6.86 9.73 -2.82
CA ARG A 10 -7.49 10.81 -3.59
C ARG A 10 -8.56 10.34 -4.59
N PHE A 11 -8.68 9.03 -4.80
CA PHE A 11 -9.60 8.43 -5.75
C PHE A 11 -10.31 7.22 -5.14
N ARG A 12 -11.46 6.85 -5.67
CA ARG A 12 -12.17 5.62 -5.33
C ARG A 12 -11.31 4.43 -5.73
N VAL A 13 -11.02 3.58 -4.76
CA VAL A 13 -10.20 2.39 -4.94
C VAL A 13 -10.82 1.17 -4.26
N GLU A 14 -10.46 -0.01 -4.76
CA GLU A 14 -10.86 -1.30 -4.21
C GLU A 14 -9.64 -2.19 -3.99
N TYR A 15 -9.57 -2.82 -2.82
CA TYR A 15 -8.61 -3.88 -2.53
C TYR A 15 -9.24 -5.23 -2.83
N ARG A 16 -8.63 -6.02 -3.70
CA ARG A 16 -9.12 -7.35 -4.10
C ARG A 16 -7.96 -8.26 -4.49
N GLU A 17 -8.25 -9.55 -4.66
CA GLU A 17 -7.24 -10.51 -5.08
C GLU A 17 -6.66 -10.14 -6.46
N SER A 18 -5.34 -10.31 -6.59
CA SER A 18 -4.60 -10.06 -7.82
C SER A 18 -4.09 -11.37 -8.37
N LYS A 19 -4.29 -11.58 -9.68
CA LYS A 19 -3.79 -12.74 -10.41
C LYS A 19 -2.25 -12.79 -10.50
N ILE A 20 -1.57 -11.67 -10.21
CA ILE A 20 -0.11 -11.56 -10.30
C ILE A 20 0.53 -11.83 -8.92
N HIS A 21 0.05 -11.18 -7.85
CA HIS A 21 0.70 -11.24 -6.53
C HIS A 21 -0.28 -11.17 -5.36
N ARG A 22 -1.10 -12.20 -5.18
CA ARG A 22 -2.10 -12.36 -4.09
C ARG A 22 -3.16 -11.27 -4.05
N TRP A 23 -2.78 -10.00 -3.87
CA TRP A 23 -3.67 -8.86 -3.69
C TRP A 23 -3.23 -7.65 -4.50
N GLY A 24 -4.19 -6.79 -4.85
CA GLY A 24 -3.96 -5.53 -5.57
C GLY A 24 -4.95 -4.44 -5.16
N LEU A 25 -4.57 -3.19 -5.44
CA LEU A 25 -5.40 -2.01 -5.28
C LEU A 25 -5.78 -1.47 -6.67
N PHE A 26 -7.07 -1.35 -6.94
CA PHE A 26 -7.61 -1.01 -8.25
C PHE A 26 -8.38 0.31 -8.18
N ALA A 27 -8.21 1.18 -9.17
CA ALA A 27 -9.02 2.38 -9.30
C ALA A 27 -10.43 2.02 -9.78
N LEU A 28 -11.44 2.65 -9.17
CA LEU A 28 -12.85 2.52 -9.55
C LEU A 28 -13.35 3.72 -10.37
N GLU A 29 -12.45 4.65 -10.68
CA GLU A 29 -12.70 5.84 -11.49
C GLU A 29 -11.43 6.19 -12.31
N ALA A 30 -11.60 7.00 -13.35
CA ALA A 30 -10.49 7.47 -14.16
C ALA A 30 -9.58 8.40 -13.36
N ILE A 31 -8.26 8.20 -13.47
CA ILE A 31 -7.25 9.02 -12.83
C ILE A 31 -6.55 9.83 -13.92
N PRO A 32 -6.68 11.17 -13.94
CA PRO A 32 -5.96 12.01 -14.89
C PRO A 32 -4.44 11.88 -14.71
N ALA A 33 -3.69 12.10 -15.79
CA ALA A 33 -2.23 12.10 -15.74
C ALA A 33 -1.68 13.16 -14.77
N GLY A 34 -0.56 12.87 -14.12
CA GLY A 34 0.11 13.79 -13.19
C GLY A 34 -0.59 13.98 -11.84
N ARG A 35 -1.62 13.17 -11.52
CA ARG A 35 -2.32 13.25 -10.23
C ARG A 35 -1.75 12.27 -9.22
N ARG A 36 -1.54 12.76 -7.99
CA ARG A 36 -1.18 11.92 -6.85
C ARG A 36 -2.36 11.02 -6.46
N VAL A 37 -2.16 9.71 -6.52
CA VAL A 37 -3.21 8.70 -6.25
C VAL A 37 -3.38 8.45 -4.76
N ILE A 38 -2.30 8.01 -4.12
CA ILE A 38 -2.23 7.62 -2.71
C ILE A 38 -0.84 7.96 -2.19
N GLU A 39 -0.76 8.30 -0.91
CA GLU A 39 0.52 8.43 -0.21
C GLU A 39 0.97 7.07 0.33
N TYR A 40 2.26 6.74 0.18
CA TYR A 40 2.82 5.57 0.83
C TYR A 40 3.02 5.87 2.32
N THR A 41 2.00 5.58 3.11
CA THR A 41 2.02 5.79 4.55
C THR A 41 2.72 4.64 5.26
N GLY A 42 3.37 4.95 6.37
CA GLY A 42 4.04 3.99 7.20
C GLY A 42 4.88 4.71 8.24
N GLU A 43 5.46 3.94 9.14
CA GLU A 43 6.47 4.46 10.05
C GLU A 43 7.78 4.63 9.28
N ARG A 44 8.35 5.85 9.34
CA ARG A 44 9.72 6.06 8.87
C ARG A 44 10.66 5.51 9.92
N ILE A 45 11.47 4.54 9.52
CA ILE A 45 12.40 3.83 10.38
C ILE A 45 13.83 3.97 9.85
N ASP A 46 14.81 3.79 10.72
CA ASP A 46 16.21 3.71 10.32
C ASP A 46 16.58 2.29 9.85
N GLU A 47 17.83 2.13 9.40
CA GLU A 47 18.33 0.86 8.87
C GLU A 47 18.39 -0.24 9.94
N ARG A 48 18.75 0.10 11.19
CA ARG A 48 18.82 -0.86 12.30
C ARG A 48 17.45 -1.43 12.63
N GLU A 49 16.44 -0.56 12.65
CA GLU A 49 15.05 -0.92 12.85
C GLU A 49 14.53 -1.78 11.68
N ALA A 50 14.89 -1.44 10.45
CA ALA A 50 14.52 -2.22 9.27
C ALA A 50 15.13 -3.63 9.31
N GLU A 51 16.41 -3.76 9.66
CA GLU A 51 17.08 -5.06 9.81
C GLU A 51 16.40 -5.89 10.89
N ARG A 52 16.13 -5.32 12.07
CA ARG A 52 15.43 -6.03 13.16
C ARG A 52 14.05 -6.56 12.72
N ARG A 53 13.29 -5.79 11.93
CA ARG A 53 11.96 -6.19 11.41
C ARG A 53 12.03 -7.16 10.23
N SER A 54 13.16 -7.21 9.51
CA SER A 54 13.31 -8.03 8.30
C SER A 54 13.35 -9.53 8.59
N VAL A 55 13.79 -9.90 9.79
CA VAL A 55 13.86 -11.28 10.25
C VAL A 55 12.44 -11.79 10.49
N ARG A 56 11.85 -12.43 9.48
CA ARG A 56 10.63 -13.22 9.67
C ARG A 56 11.03 -14.50 10.41
N PRO A 57 10.45 -14.82 11.58
CA PRO A 57 10.69 -16.12 12.19
C PRO A 57 10.35 -17.21 11.17
N ALA A 58 11.27 -18.16 10.99
CA ALA A 58 11.01 -19.33 10.17
C ALA A 58 9.83 -20.06 10.82
N VAL A 59 8.69 -20.03 10.12
CA VAL A 59 7.54 -20.89 10.41
C VAL A 59 7.71 -22.21 9.69
#